data_AF-A1S1C5-F1
#
_entry.id   AF-A1S1C5-F1
#
_cell.length_a   1.000
_cell.length_b   1.000
_cell.length_c   1.000
_cell.angle_alpha   90.00
_cell.angle_beta   90.00
_cell.angle_gamma   90.00
#
_symmetry.space_group_name_H-M   'P 1'
#
loop_
_entity.id
_entity.type
_entity.pdbx_description
1 polymer ?
#
loop_
_entity_poly.entity_id
_entity_poly.type
_entity_poly.pdbx_seq_one_letter_code
_entity_poly.pdbx_strand_id
1 'polypeptide(L)'
;MSEKKCEVMSFGEWVQLYGGGVREYFEYLVLEMVRQRGEVSLTAIMDELRRQADGDKRVRAWYTPQRVVTLLAIMAKQGKIRLKLVGSKRVVEDGRRGA
;
A
#
# COMPACT_ATOMS: atom_id res chain seq x y z
N MET A 1 -12.62 5.94 19.36
CA MET A 1 -12.69 4.85 18.36
C MET A 1 -11.30 4.30 18.19
N SER A 2 -11.01 3.11 18.71
CA SER A 2 -9.69 2.50 18.52
C SER A 2 -9.53 2.14 17.05
N GLU A 3 -8.64 2.85 16.35
CA GLU A 3 -8.23 2.48 15.00
C GLU A 3 -7.66 1.06 15.05
N LYS A 4 -8.35 0.08 14.43
CA LYS A 4 -7.81 -1.27 14.29
C LYS A 4 -6.49 -1.16 13.55
N LYS A 5 -5.38 -1.51 14.23
CA LYS A 5 -4.05 -1.53 13.63
C LYS A 5 -4.10 -2.46 12.41
N CYS A 6 -3.62 -1.99 11.26
CA CYS A 6 -3.49 -2.86 10.10
C CYS A 6 -2.34 -3.83 10.39
N GLU A 7 -2.63 -5.12 10.43
CA GLU A 7 -1.59 -6.13 10.62
C GLU A 7 -1.07 -6.54 9.25
N VAL A 8 0.11 -6.06 8.91
CA VAL A 8 0.80 -6.37 7.65
C VAL A 8 2.17 -6.95 7.96
N MET A 9 2.61 -7.89 7.15
CA MET A 9 3.93 -8.50 7.27
C MET A 9 5.03 -7.45 7.05
N SER A 10 6.13 -7.59 7.78
CA SER A 10 7.37 -6.86 7.47
C SER A 10 7.97 -7.32 6.13
N PHE A 11 8.89 -6.53 5.58
CA PHE A 11 9.55 -6.90 4.33
C PHE A 11 10.33 -8.22 4.46
N GLY A 12 10.98 -8.46 5.60
CA GLY A 12 11.72 -9.69 5.85
C GLY A 12 10.84 -10.94 5.82
N GLU A 13 9.72 -10.91 6.55
CA GLU A 13 8.75 -12.01 6.58
C GLU A 13 8.14 -12.25 5.20
N TRP A 14 7.79 -11.18 4.48
CA TRP A 14 7.22 -11.30 3.15
C TRP A 14 8.22 -11.92 2.14
N VAL A 15 9.49 -11.51 2.17
CA VAL A 15 10.54 -12.07 1.30
C VAL A 15 10.75 -13.56 1.58
N GLN A 16 10.73 -13.99 2.85
CA GLN A 16 10.87 -15.41 3.20
C GLN A 16 9.75 -16.27 2.60
N LEU A 17 8.54 -15.73 2.43
CA LEU A 17 7.40 -16.46 1.91
C LEU A 17 7.28 -16.41 0.38
N TYR A 18 7.62 -15.27 -0.25
CA TYR A 18 7.28 -15.02 -1.66
C TYR A 18 8.48 -14.73 -2.57
N GLY A 19 9.67 -14.48 -2.04
CA GLY A 19 10.90 -14.32 -2.84
C GLY A 19 10.98 -13.09 -3.76
N GLY A 20 10.22 -12.01 -3.50
CA GLY A 20 10.16 -10.82 -4.37
C GLY A 20 10.96 -9.59 -3.91
N GLY A 21 10.75 -8.45 -4.59
CA GLY A 21 11.41 -7.17 -4.31
C GLY A 21 10.54 -6.17 -3.56
N VAL A 22 11.11 -4.98 -3.30
CA VAL A 22 10.43 -3.91 -2.53
C VAL A 22 9.16 -3.40 -3.24
N ARG A 23 9.16 -3.38 -4.57
CA ARG A 23 7.99 -2.95 -5.34
C ARG A 23 6.81 -3.89 -5.11
N GLU A 24 7.02 -5.19 -5.28
CA GLU A 24 6.01 -6.22 -5.10
C GLU A 24 5.50 -6.24 -3.65
N TYR A 25 6.42 -6.02 -2.70
CA TYR A 25 6.07 -5.84 -1.30
C TYR A 25 5.17 -4.61 -1.06
N PHE A 26 5.43 -3.47 -1.71
CA PHE A 26 4.56 -2.30 -1.61
C PHE A 26 3.19 -2.54 -2.26
N GLU A 27 3.13 -3.25 -3.39
CA GLU A 27 1.85 -3.67 -3.98
C GLU A 27 1.06 -4.55 -3.00
N TYR A 28 1.74 -5.50 -2.33
CA TYR A 28 1.15 -6.31 -1.27
C TYR A 28 0.60 -5.45 -0.13
N LEU A 29 1.39 -4.52 0.41
CA LEU A 29 0.95 -3.67 1.52
C LEU A 29 -0.32 -2.88 1.18
N VAL A 30 -0.36 -2.26 0.00
CA VAL A 30 -1.53 -1.49 -0.46
C VAL A 30 -2.76 -2.40 -0.57
N LEU A 31 -2.62 -3.55 -1.22
CA LEU A 31 -3.73 -4.49 -1.40
C LEU A 31 -4.22 -5.06 -0.06
N GLU A 32 -3.31 -5.36 0.85
CA GLU A 32 -3.63 -5.93 2.15
C GLU A 32 -4.34 -4.90 3.05
N MET A 33 -3.87 -3.65 3.06
CA MET A 33 -4.55 -2.57 3.77
C MET A 33 -5.98 -2.36 3.24
N VAL A 34 -6.13 -2.33 1.92
CA VAL A 34 -7.44 -2.21 1.26
C VAL A 34 -8.32 -3.42 1.56
N ARG A 35 -7.77 -4.64 1.55
CA ARG A 35 -8.50 -5.87 1.87
C ARG A 35 -9.07 -5.85 3.30
N GLN A 36 -8.28 -5.38 4.27
CA GLN A 36 -8.67 -5.34 5.67
C GLN A 36 -9.66 -4.22 6.00
N ARG A 37 -9.58 -3.08 5.31
CA ARG A 37 -10.34 -1.86 5.65
C ARG A 37 -11.42 -1.48 4.63
N GLY A 38 -11.44 -2.12 3.47
CA GLY A 38 -12.31 -1.80 2.34
C GLY A 38 -11.84 -0.55 1.57
N GLU A 39 -11.73 0.57 2.27
CA GLU A 39 -11.26 1.85 1.75
C GLU A 39 -10.15 2.42 2.65
N VAL A 40 -9.09 2.95 2.04
CA VAL A 40 -7.92 3.47 2.76
C VAL A 40 -7.52 4.82 2.19
N SER A 41 -7.32 5.81 3.06
CA SER A 41 -6.82 7.12 2.60
C SER A 41 -5.41 7.01 2.01
N LEU A 42 -5.10 7.84 1.02
CA LEU A 42 -3.76 7.94 0.45
C LEU A 42 -2.72 8.25 1.54
N THR A 43 -3.04 9.13 2.49
CA THR A 43 -2.18 9.45 3.63
C THR A 43 -1.86 8.22 4.47
N ALA A 44 -2.86 7.41 4.82
CA ALA A 44 -2.62 6.19 5.59
C ALA A 44 -1.73 5.18 4.85
N ILE A 45 -1.86 5.06 3.53
CA ILE A 45 -0.95 4.24 2.71
C ILE A 45 0.48 4.80 2.77
N MET A 46 0.65 6.10 2.57
CA MET A 46 1.96 6.74 2.61
C MET A 46 2.64 6.56 3.98
N ASP A 47 1.89 6.73 5.06
CA ASP A 47 2.39 6.57 6.43
C ASP A 47 2.83 5.14 6.71
N GLU A 48 2.05 4.14 6.27
CA GLU A 48 2.41 2.73 6.44
C GLU A 48 3.65 2.36 5.62
N LEU A 49 3.72 2.78 4.36
CA LEU A 49 4.89 2.54 3.51
C LEU A 49 6.15 3.22 4.06
N ARG A 50 6.01 4.43 4.61
CA ARG A 50 7.09 5.14 5.32
C ARG A 50 7.51 4.38 6.57
N ARG A 51 6.58 3.89 7.38
CA ARG A 51 6.86 3.10 8.58
C ARG A 51 7.68 1.85 8.25
N GLN A 52 7.35 1.16 7.16
CA GLN A 52 8.11 0.00 6.68
C GLN A 52 9.50 0.39 6.16
N ALA A 53 9.60 1.52 5.46
CA ALA A 53 10.89 2.09 5.03
C ALA A 53 11.78 2.50 6.21
N ASP A 54 11.20 2.99 7.30
CA ASP A 54 11.94 3.32 8.52
C ASP A 54 12.45 2.03 9.21
N GLY A 55 11.72 0.92 9.10
CA GLY A 55 12.08 -0.38 9.68
C GLY A 55 13.08 -1.23 8.88
N ASP A 56 13.25 -1.01 7.57
CA ASP A 56 14.16 -1.81 6.72
C ASP A 56 14.96 -0.95 5.73
N LYS A 57 16.30 -1.05 5.77
CA LYS A 57 17.22 -0.27 4.91
C LYS A 57 17.03 -0.48 3.41
N ARG A 58 16.61 -1.68 2.99
CA ARG A 58 16.37 -2.02 1.57
C ARG A 58 15.11 -1.33 1.09
N VAL A 59 14.08 -1.34 1.94
CA VAL A 59 12.84 -0.62 1.69
C VAL A 59 13.10 0.89 1.66
N ARG A 60 13.89 1.41 2.63
CA ARG A 60 14.29 2.81 2.69
C ARG A 60 14.96 3.32 1.42
N ALA A 61 15.92 2.55 0.89
CA ALA A 61 16.64 2.90 -0.34
C ALA A 61 15.72 3.00 -1.56
N TRP A 62 14.61 2.26 -1.56
CA TRP A 62 13.63 2.30 -2.63
C TRP A 62 12.56 3.39 -2.42
N TYR A 63 12.17 3.66 -1.18
CA TYR A 63 11.07 4.55 -0.84
C TYR A 63 11.32 6.01 -1.25
N THR A 64 10.45 6.54 -2.11
CA THR A 64 10.25 7.97 -2.31
C THR A 64 8.76 8.26 -2.53
N PRO A 65 8.23 9.44 -2.12
CA PRO A 65 6.83 9.76 -2.35
C PRO A 65 6.39 9.64 -3.81
N GLN A 66 7.27 10.06 -4.73
CA GLN A 66 6.98 9.97 -6.16
C GLN A 66 6.89 8.53 -6.66
N ARG A 67 7.77 7.63 -6.20
CA ARG A 67 7.69 6.19 -6.55
C ARG A 67 6.40 5.56 -6.03
N VAL A 68 5.96 5.94 -4.83
CA VAL A 68 4.67 5.46 -4.28
C VAL A 68 3.51 5.95 -5.13
N VAL A 69 3.47 7.24 -5.48
CA VAL A 69 2.41 7.79 -6.35
C VAL A 69 2.40 7.09 -7.71
N THR A 70 3.57 6.88 -8.32
CA THR A 70 3.70 6.15 -9.58
C THR A 70 3.22 4.70 -9.45
N LEU A 71 3.56 4.02 -8.35
CA LEU A 71 3.12 2.66 -8.07
C LEU A 71 1.58 2.59 -8.02
N LEU A 72 0.95 3.48 -7.25
CA LEU A 72 -0.51 3.53 -7.14
C LEU A 72 -1.19 3.82 -8.48
N ALA A 73 -0.61 4.71 -9.30
CA ALA A 73 -1.11 4.98 -10.64
C ALA A 73 -1.03 3.74 -11.55
N ILE A 74 0.06 2.97 -11.47
CA ILE A 74 0.23 1.71 -12.21
C ILE A 74 -0.80 0.68 -11.73
N MET A 75 -0.95 0.49 -10.42
CA MET A 75 -1.92 -0.45 -9.84
C MET A 75 -3.36 -0.09 -10.24
N ALA A 76 -3.69 1.21 -10.29
CA ALA A 76 -5.00 1.68 -10.73
C ALA A 76 -5.23 1.40 -12.21
N LYS A 77 -4.23 1.66 -13.07
CA LYS A 77 -4.29 1.33 -14.51
C LYS A 77 -4.47 -0.17 -14.76
N GLN A 78 -3.90 -1.01 -13.89
CA GLN A 78 -4.03 -2.47 -13.93
C GLN A 78 -5.37 -2.98 -13.35
N GLY A 79 -6.22 -2.10 -12.82
CA GLY A 79 -7.47 -2.49 -12.16
C GLY A 79 -7.29 -3.19 -10.81
N LYS A 80 -6.08 -3.19 -10.24
CA LYS A 80 -5.82 -3.78 -8.91
C LYS A 80 -6.47 -2.96 -7.80
N ILE A 81 -6.50 -1.64 -7.98
CA ILE A 81 -7.11 -0.67 -7.05
C ILE A 81 -7.91 0.36 -7.84
N ARG A 82 -8.76 1.13 -7.15
CA ARG A 82 -9.34 2.38 -7.68
C ARG A 82 -8.94 3.54 -6.80
N LEU A 83 -8.67 4.69 -7.43
CA LEU A 83 -8.40 5.95 -6.75
C LEU A 83 -9.66 6.82 -6.83
N LYS A 84 -10.15 7.28 -5.69
CA LYS A 84 -11.33 8.14 -5.58
C LYS A 84 -11.01 9.42 -4.82
N LEU A 85 -11.81 10.45 -5.07
CA LEU A 85 -11.85 11.67 -4.28
C LEU A 85 -13.14 11.68 -3.46
N VAL A 86 -13.02 11.65 -2.13
CA VAL A 86 -14.14 11.72 -1.18
C VAL A 86 -13.99 13.02 -0.39
N GLY A 87 -14.79 14.02 -0.75
CA GLY A 87 -14.60 15.38 -0.28
C GLY A 87 -13.23 15.94 -0.73
N SER A 88 -12.38 16.32 0.22
CA SER A 88 -11.00 16.75 -0.04
C SER A 88 -9.95 15.64 0.07
N LYS A 89 -10.36 14.40 0.40
CA LYS A 89 -9.45 13.29 0.67
C LYS A 89 -9.35 12.35 -0.53
N ARG A 90 -8.13 11.95 -0.88
CA ARG A 90 -7.87 10.86 -1.82
C ARG A 90 -7.93 9.54 -1.08
N VAL A 91 -8.72 8.60 -1.61
CA VAL A 91 -8.91 7.27 -1.04
C VAL A 91 -8.64 6.20 -2.09
N VAL A 92 -8.28 5.02 -1.61
CA VAL A 92 -7.91 3.85 -2.39
C VAL A 92 -8.79 2.68 -1.96
N GLU A 93 -9.37 1.98 -2.93
CA GLU A 93 -10.24 0.82 -2.71
C GLU A 93 -9.86 -0.35 -3.63
N ASP A 94 -10.44 -1.53 -3.39
CA ASP A 94 -10.19 -2.71 -4.23
C ASP A 94 -10.81 -2.48 -5.62
N GLY A 95 -9.97 -2.62 -6.66
CA GLY A 95 -10.40 -2.47 -8.04
C GLY A 95 -11.22 -3.66 -8.54
N ARG A 96 -11.15 -4.81 -7.87
CA ARG A 96 -11.83 -6.06 -8.24
C ARG A 96 -13.27 -6.16 -7.73
N ARG A 97 -13.65 -5.37 -6.72
CA ARG A 97 -15.00 -5.38 -6.14
C ARG A 97 -15.90 -4.37 -6.87
N GLY A 98 -16.45 -4.74 -8.01
CA GLY A 98 -17.38 -3.89 -8.76
C GLY A 98 -17.35 -4.03 -10.28
N ALA A 99 -16.61 -5.02 -10.80
CA ALA A 99 -16.77 -5.56 -12.14
C ALA A 99 -17.61 -6.84 -12.08
#